data_AF-A0A963AD84-F1
#
_entry.id   AF-A0A963AD84-F1
#
_cell.length_a   1.000
_cell.length_b   1.000
_cell.length_c   1.000
_cell.angle_alpha   90.00
_cell.angle_beta   90.00
_cell.angle_gamma   90.00
#
_symmetry.space_group_name_H-M   'P 1'
#
loop_
_entity.id
_entity.type
_entity.pdbx_description
1 polymer ?
#
loop_
_entity_poly.entity_id
_entity_poly.type
_entity_poly.pdbx_seq_one_letter_code
_entity_poly.pdbx_strand_id
1 'polypeptide(L)' 'MSGSEESKPLSSPHLKGSATEFAAYCEQEFERRRNSSEPFDEKLFTDTVAMVLKRLRTIEHEGGL' A
#
# COMPACT_ATOMS: atom_id res chain seq x y z
N MET A 1 3.77 -3.23 26.84
CA MET A 1 3.34 -4.02 25.68
C MET A 1 4.24 -3.62 24.53
N SER A 2 5.04 -4.56 24.03
CA SER A 2 6.00 -4.32 22.94
C SER A 2 5.22 -3.79 21.75
N GLY A 3 5.48 -2.54 21.37
CA GLY A 3 5.01 -2.02 20.10
C GLY A 3 5.69 -2.85 19.03
N SER A 4 4.96 -3.80 18.47
CA SER A 4 5.33 -4.40 17.20
C SER A 4 5.44 -3.23 16.23
N GLU A 5 6.66 -2.87 15.85
CA GLU A 5 6.92 -2.23 14.57
C GLU A 5 6.51 -3.27 13.52
N GLU A 6 5.21 -3.48 13.38
CA GLU A 6 4.62 -4.37 12.41
C GLU A 6 4.90 -3.71 11.07
N SER A 7 5.86 -4.29 10.35
CA SER A 7 6.33 -3.82 9.06
C SER A 7 5.13 -3.69 8.13
N LYS A 8 4.62 -2.46 7.95
CA LYS A 8 3.53 -2.16 7.02
C LYS A 8 3.88 -2.74 5.66
N PRO A 9 3.18 -3.78 5.17
CA PRO A 9 3.53 -4.49 3.94
C PRO A 9 3.59 -3.55 2.72
N LEU A 10 2.92 -2.40 2.78
CA LEU A 10 2.82 -1.45 1.67
C LEU A 10 3.66 -0.18 1.87
N SER A 11 4.29 0.02 3.03
CA SER A 11 5.16 1.17 3.26
C SER A 11 6.51 1.00 2.56
N SER A 12 6.82 1.89 1.62
CA SER A 12 8.14 1.99 1.00
C SER A 12 8.73 3.38 1.27
N PRO A 13 10.01 3.47 1.71
CA PRO A 13 10.65 4.74 2.06
C PRO A 13 10.89 5.68 0.86
N HIS A 14 10.59 5.24 -0.36
CA HIS A 14 10.80 6.01 -1.60
C HIS A 14 9.52 6.58 -2.22
N LEU A 15 8.36 6.41 -1.58
CA LEU A 15 7.11 7.00 -2.07
C LEU A 15 7.07 8.50 -1.77
N LYS A 16 6.58 9.28 -2.73
CA LYS A 16 6.33 10.71 -2.59
C LYS A 16 4.91 11.03 -3.06
N GLY A 17 4.44 12.23 -2.75
CA GLY A 17 3.19 12.78 -3.26
C GLY A 17 1.99 11.82 -3.15
N SER A 18 1.24 11.73 -4.24
CA SER A 18 0.03 10.90 -4.35
C SER A 18 0.28 9.41 -4.11
N ALA A 19 1.49 8.91 -4.40
CA ALA A 19 1.83 7.50 -4.16
C ALA A 19 1.90 7.17 -2.66
N THR A 20 2.32 8.12 -1.82
CA THR A 20 2.32 7.96 -0.36
C THR A 20 0.91 7.93 0.21
N GLU A 21 0.03 8.82 -0.26
CA GLU A 21 -1.37 8.87 0.17
C GLU A 21 -2.11 7.59 -0.23
N PHE A 22 -1.89 7.11 -1.46
CA PHE A 22 -2.44 5.86 -1.94
C PHE A 22 -1.96 4.66 -1.11
N ALA A 23 -0.67 4.55 -0.81
CA ALA A 23 -0.14 3.48 0.03
C ALA A 23 -0.75 3.49 1.44
N ALA A 24 -0.90 4.68 2.05
CA ALA A 24 -1.49 4.83 3.37
C ALA A 24 -2.97 4.39 3.39
N TYR A 25 -3.74 4.75 2.36
CA TYR A 25 -5.12 4.29 2.20
C TYR A 25 -5.19 2.76 2.05
N CYS A 26 -4.37 2.18 1.18
CA CYS A 26 -4.36 0.74 0.95
C CYS A 26 -3.96 -0.06 2.20
N GLU A 27 -3.06 0.47 3.03
CA GLU A 27 -2.69 -0.13 4.31
C GLU A 27 -3.88 -0.17 5.28
N GLN A 28 -4.64 0.92 5.38
CA GLN A 28 -5.85 0.96 6.22
C GLN A 28 -6.92 -0.02 5.70
N GLU A 29 -7.12 -0.09 4.39
CA GLU A 29 -8.06 -1.02 3.79
C GLU A 29 -7.63 -2.49 3.92
N PHE A 30 -6.32 -2.77 3.85
CA PHE A 30 -5.77 -4.09 4.08
C PHE A 30 -6.14 -4.58 5.49
N GLU A 31 -5.86 -3.77 6.51
CA GLU A 31 -6.21 -4.09 7.90
C GLU A 31 -7.72 -4.20 8.11
N ARG A 32 -8.52 -3.32 7.49
CA ARG A 32 -9.98 -3.40 7.58
C ARG A 32 -10.51 -4.72 7.02
N ARG A 33 -10.00 -5.16 5.87
CA ARG A 33 -10.45 -6.39 5.19
C ARG A 33 -9.93 -7.64 5.88
N ARG A 34 -8.67 -7.63 6.32
CA ARG A 34 -8.04 -8.73 7.08
C ARG A 34 -8.75 -9.01 8.40
N ASN A 35 -9.25 -7.96 9.06
CA ASN A 35 -10.01 -8.06 10.29
C ASN A 35 -11.54 -8.21 10.07
N SER A 36 -11.98 -8.45 8.83
CA SER A 36 -13.39 -8.68 8.51
C SER A 36 -13.74 -10.18 8.48
N SER A 37 -15.03 -10.49 8.51
CA SER A 37 -15.53 -11.86 8.31
C SER A 37 -15.69 -12.25 6.84
N GLU A 38 -15.32 -11.36 5.91
CA GLU A 38 -15.46 -11.59 4.48
C GLU A 38 -14.21 -12.29 3.91
N PRO A 39 -14.36 -13.14 2.88
CA PRO A 39 -13.21 -13.70 2.17
C PRO A 39 -12.32 -12.59 1.60
N PHE A 40 -11.04 -12.59 1.97
CA PHE A 40 -10.06 -11.61 1.52
C PHE A 40 -8.81 -12.29 0.99
N ASP A 41 -8.51 -12.06 -0.30
CA ASP A 41 -7.25 -12.52 -0.92
C ASP A 41 -6.16 -11.47 -0.68
N GLU A 42 -5.44 -11.63 0.43
CA GLU A 42 -4.34 -10.74 0.84
C GLU A 42 -3.23 -10.67 -0.22
N LYS A 43 -2.96 -11.79 -0.91
CA LYS A 43 -1.89 -11.86 -1.90
C LYS A 43 -2.26 -11.07 -3.16
N LEU A 44 -3.47 -11.29 -3.68
CA LEU A 44 -3.96 -10.54 -4.83
C LEU A 44 -4.01 -9.04 -4.55
N PHE A 45 -4.44 -8.65 -3.34
CA PHE A 45 -4.48 -7.26 -2.94
C PHE A 45 -3.08 -6.63 -2.92
N THR A 46 -2.13 -7.27 -2.22
CA THR A 46 -0.75 -6.76 -2.10
C THR A 46 -0.03 -6.70 -3.46
N ASP A 47 -0.21 -7.72 -4.31
CA ASP A 47 0.33 -7.73 -5.68
C ASP A 47 -0.22 -6.57 -6.52
N THR A 48 -1.53 -6.32 -6.43
CA THR A 48 -2.19 -5.23 -7.17
C THR A 48 -1.70 -3.85 -6.69
N VAL A 49 -1.62 -3.64 -5.38
CA VAL A 49 -1.10 -2.38 -4.82
C VAL A 49 0.35 -2.15 -5.25
N ALA A 50 1.19 -3.20 -5.24
CA ALA A 50 2.57 -3.10 -5.71
C ALA A 50 2.67 -2.68 -7.19
N MET A 51 1.76 -3.19 -8.04
CA MET A 51 1.69 -2.78 -9.45
C MET A 51 1.30 -1.30 -9.61
N VAL A 52 0.31 -0.82 -8.85
CA VAL A 52 -0.11 0.58 -8.88
C VAL A 52 1.00 1.50 -8.39
N LEU A 53 1.63 1.19 -7.25
CA LEU A 53 2.76 1.97 -6.72
C LEU A 53 3.95 1.99 -7.67
N LYS A 54 4.21 0.89 -8.38
CA LYS A 54 5.22 0.87 -9.46
C LYS A 54 4.85 1.87 -10.57
N ARG A 55 3.58 1.90 -11.01
CA ARG A 55 3.13 2.81 -12.06
C ARG A 55 3.16 4.27 -11.60
N LEU A 56 2.72 4.59 -10.39
CA LEU A 56 2.76 5.95 -9.85
C LEU A 56 4.19 6.49 -9.79
N ARG A 57 5.15 5.69 -9.32
CA ARG A 57 6.57 6.06 -9.36
C ARG A 57 7.07 6.37 -10.76
N THR A 58 6.69 5.56 -11.75
CA THR A 58 7.05 5.83 -13.16
C THR A 58 6.48 7.17 -13.63
N ILE A 59 5.22 7.47 -13.32
CA ILE A 59 4.59 8.73 -13.73
C ILE A 59 5.23 9.94 -13.03
N GLU A 60 5.53 9.84 -11.73
CA GLU A 60 6.24 10.90 -10.99
C GLU A 60 7.63 11.17 -11.57
N HIS A 61 8.36 10.12 -11.98
CA HIS A 61 9.65 10.27 -12.66
C HIS A 61 9.55 10.90 -14.05
N GLU A 62 8.44 10.67 -14.76
CA GLU A 62 8.16 11.24 -16.08
C GLU A 62 7.61 12.68 -16.02
N GLY A 63 7.42 13.25 -14.81
CA GLY A 63 6.89 14.60 -14.61
C GLY A 63 5.37 14.71 -14.80
N GLY A 64 4.64 13.60 -14.70
CA GLY A 64 3.22 13.49 -15.01
C GLY A 64 2.25 13.70 -13.84
N LEU A 65 2.70 14.20 -12.69
CA LEU A 65 1.89 14.45 -11.49
C LEU A 65 2.27 15.76 -10.80
#